data_AF-A0A7W7WZK5-F1
#
_entry.id   AF-A0A7W7WZK5-F1
#
_cell.length_a   1.000
_cell.length_b   1.000
_cell.length_c   1.000
_cell.angle_alpha   90.00
_cell.angle_beta   90.00
_cell.angle_gamma   90.00
#
_symmetry.space_group_name_H-M   'P 1'
#
loop_
_entity.id
_entity.type
_entity.pdbx_description
1 polymer ?
#
loop_
_entity_poly.entity_id
_entity_poly.type
_entity_poly.pdbx_seq_one_letter_code
_entity_poly.pdbx_strand_id
1 'polypeptide(L)'
;MSDTVHELLLRLAGRLPDDVLWRFRDWAAGDAVVVLARVLPRTLLHDRIGLTDYEQQLLGDALIPHGADRGTISSVKGLDELPEADYTFSPESPDRVPMGDSTSVVLGATLRGRPGIGEVRSTWRLRGTETRRVLLVTATGGYTRLTGELQRVLRALGEQDPCVEVLPVEADVPPYQRAALEASELVCTGAEADGHLVPV
;
A
#
# COMPACT_ATOMS: atom_id res chain seq x y z
N MET A 1 5.95 15.86 -2.29
CA MET A 1 4.97 16.09 -1.20
C MET A 1 4.00 14.94 -1.06
N SER A 2 3.32 14.55 -2.15
CA SER A 2 2.50 13.32 -2.21
C SER A 2 3.27 12.07 -1.78
N ASP A 3 4.57 12.02 -2.11
CA ASP A 3 5.40 10.83 -1.93
C ASP A 3 5.71 10.53 -0.45
N THR A 4 5.84 11.55 0.42
CA THR A 4 6.08 11.34 1.86
C THR A 4 4.85 10.76 2.56
N VAL A 5 3.66 11.27 2.25
CA VAL A 5 2.38 10.73 2.75
C VAL A 5 2.21 9.30 2.22
N HIS A 6 2.51 9.06 0.94
CA HIS A 6 2.47 7.73 0.35
C HIS A 6 3.39 6.75 1.07
N GLU A 7 4.65 7.12 1.26
CA GLU A 7 5.63 6.28 1.93
C GLU A 7 5.24 5.95 3.38
N LEU A 8 4.72 6.94 4.12
CA LEU A 8 4.17 6.72 5.46
C LEU A 8 3.04 5.69 5.43
N LEU A 9 2.04 5.87 4.56
CA LEU A 9 0.90 4.94 4.45
C LEU A 9 1.29 3.57 3.89
N LEU A 10 2.36 3.49 3.10
CA LEU A 10 2.94 2.24 2.64
C LEU A 10 3.54 1.48 3.84
N ARG A 11 4.34 2.15 4.67
CA ARG A 11 4.97 1.54 5.85
C ARG A 11 3.99 1.11 6.93
N LEU A 12 2.84 1.77 7.03
CA LEU A 12 1.77 1.40 7.96
C LEU A 12 0.91 0.21 7.50
N ALA A 13 1.12 -0.32 6.28
CA ALA A 13 0.42 -1.50 5.80
C ALA A 13 0.67 -2.73 6.71
N GLY A 14 -0.37 -3.52 6.94
CA GLY A 14 -0.35 -4.67 7.84
C GLY A 14 -0.43 -4.32 9.33
N ARG A 15 -0.18 -3.06 9.73
CA ARG A 15 -0.39 -2.56 11.09
C ARG A 15 -1.70 -1.78 11.23
N LEU A 16 -2.04 -0.94 10.27
CA LEU A 16 -3.36 -0.32 10.21
C LEU A 16 -4.41 -1.32 9.73
N PRO A 17 -5.64 -1.29 10.29
CA PRO A 17 -6.79 -1.99 9.71
C PRO A 17 -7.01 -1.58 8.25
N ASP A 18 -7.30 -2.55 7.37
CA ASP A 18 -7.41 -2.27 5.93
C ASP A 18 -8.55 -1.30 5.62
N ASP A 19 -9.68 -1.43 6.31
CA ASP A 19 -10.89 -0.58 6.18
C ASP A 19 -10.63 0.90 6.50
N VAL A 20 -9.57 1.16 7.27
CA VAL A 20 -9.06 2.49 7.60
C VAL A 20 -7.98 2.92 6.61
N LEU A 21 -6.98 2.06 6.37
CA LEU A 21 -5.84 2.38 5.53
C LEU A 21 -6.25 2.72 4.09
N TRP A 22 -7.23 2.01 3.55
CA TRP A 22 -7.66 2.28 2.18
C TRP A 22 -8.26 3.68 2.04
N ARG A 23 -9.01 4.15 3.05
CA ARG A 23 -9.60 5.50 3.08
C ARG A 23 -8.52 6.57 3.18
N PHE A 24 -7.48 6.30 3.97
CA PHE A 24 -6.37 7.23 4.10
C PHE A 24 -5.64 7.41 2.78
N ARG A 25 -5.43 6.33 2.03
CA ARG A 25 -4.85 6.36 0.69
C ARG A 25 -5.76 7.09 -0.31
N ASP A 26 -7.07 6.87 -0.25
CA ASP A 26 -8.02 7.59 -1.11
C ASP A 26 -8.05 9.10 -0.82
N TRP A 27 -8.02 9.50 0.46
CA TRP A 27 -7.87 10.92 0.84
C TRP A 27 -6.56 11.52 0.38
N ALA A 28 -5.44 10.79 0.50
CA ALA A 28 -4.16 11.25 -0.04
C ALA A 28 -4.22 11.44 -1.56
N ALA A 29 -4.88 10.51 -2.27
CA ALA A 29 -5.04 10.57 -3.73
C ALA A 29 -6.01 11.67 -4.20
N GLY A 30 -6.93 12.09 -3.34
CA GLY A 30 -7.89 13.16 -3.58
C GLY A 30 -7.48 14.52 -3.01
N ASP A 31 -6.19 14.74 -2.72
CA ASP A 31 -5.63 15.98 -2.15
C ASP A 31 -6.25 16.41 -0.80
N ALA A 32 -6.85 15.47 -0.07
CA ALA A 32 -7.49 15.69 1.22
C ALA A 32 -6.52 15.49 2.41
N VAL A 33 -5.26 15.87 2.26
CA VAL A 33 -4.20 15.67 3.28
C VAL A 33 -4.50 16.41 4.59
N VAL A 34 -5.26 17.52 4.54
CA VAL A 34 -5.73 18.23 5.75
C VAL A 34 -6.64 17.36 6.62
N VAL A 35 -7.41 16.45 6.01
CA VAL A 35 -8.22 15.47 6.75
C VAL A 35 -7.31 14.42 7.38
N LEU A 36 -6.33 13.90 6.62
CA LEU A 36 -5.32 12.97 7.14
C LEU A 36 -4.56 13.54 8.34
N ALA A 37 -4.12 14.81 8.25
CA ALA A 37 -3.42 15.52 9.32
C ALA A 37 -4.20 15.54 10.65
N ARG A 38 -5.53 15.45 10.59
CA ARG A 38 -6.40 15.39 11.77
C ARG A 38 -6.69 13.95 12.20
N VAL A 39 -6.93 13.03 11.26
CA VAL A 39 -7.46 11.71 11.58
C VAL A 39 -6.34 10.71 11.87
N LEU A 40 -5.29 10.66 11.05
CA LEU A 40 -4.24 9.64 11.14
C LEU A 40 -3.54 9.61 12.52
N PRO A 41 -3.06 10.73 13.08
CA PRO A 41 -2.42 10.70 14.41
C PRO A 41 -3.34 10.18 15.52
N ARG A 42 -4.65 10.50 15.45
CA ARG A 42 -5.64 10.04 16.42
C ARG A 42 -5.94 8.56 16.29
N THR A 43 -6.02 8.05 15.06
CA THR A 43 -6.16 6.62 14.79
C THR A 43 -4.96 5.85 15.35
N LEU A 44 -3.73 6.32 15.11
CA LEU A 44 -2.52 5.68 15.65
C LEU A 44 -2.54 5.59 17.18
N LEU A 45 -2.97 6.67 17.86
CA LEU A 45 -3.12 6.68 19.32
C LEU A 45 -4.22 5.74 19.80
N HIS A 46 -5.40 5.80 19.19
CA HIS A 46 -6.57 5.01 19.56
C HIS A 46 -6.30 3.51 19.41
N ASP A 47 -5.75 3.11 18.27
CA ASP A 47 -5.47 1.70 17.94
C ASP A 47 -4.12 1.23 18.52
N ARG A 48 -3.41 2.11 19.22
CA ARG A 48 -2.09 1.86 19.83
C ARG A 48 -1.04 1.35 18.83
N ILE A 49 -1.08 1.88 17.61
CA ILE A 49 -0.12 1.58 16.56
C ILE A 49 1.12 2.44 16.79
N GLY A 50 2.22 1.77 17.11
CA GLY A 50 3.51 2.42 17.30
C GLY A 50 4.23 2.70 15.98
N LEU A 51 5.18 3.63 16.04
CA LEU A 51 5.99 4.09 14.91
C LEU A 51 7.47 3.93 15.21
N THR A 52 8.25 3.56 14.20
CA THR A 52 9.71 3.68 14.26
C THR A 52 10.14 5.16 14.21
N ASP A 53 11.38 5.47 14.54
CA ASP A 53 11.91 6.84 14.46
C ASP A 53 11.79 7.43 13.05
N TYR A 54 12.04 6.61 12.02
CA TYR A 54 11.88 7.03 10.63
C TYR A 54 10.41 7.34 10.29
N GLU A 55 9.48 6.52 10.77
CA GLU A 55 8.05 6.75 10.55
C GLU A 55 7.53 7.97 11.32
N GLN A 56 8.08 8.24 12.51
CA GLN A 56 7.79 9.48 13.25
C GLN A 56 8.24 10.71 12.47
N GLN A 57 9.42 10.66 11.86
CA GLN A 57 9.90 11.73 10.99
C GLN A 57 8.97 11.91 9.77
N LEU A 58 8.65 10.81 9.07
CA LEU A 58 7.70 10.85 7.94
C LEU A 58 6.34 11.42 8.35
N LEU A 59 5.81 11.04 9.52
CA LEU A 59 4.54 11.56 10.04
C LEU A 59 4.59 13.07 10.27
N GLY A 60 5.67 13.56 10.88
CA GLY A 60 5.90 14.99 11.11
C GLY A 60 5.99 15.78 9.81
N ASP A 61 6.87 15.34 8.91
CA ASP A 61 7.15 15.99 7.63
C ASP A 61 5.91 15.99 6.72
N ALA A 62 5.13 14.90 6.74
CA ALA A 62 3.94 14.76 5.92
C ALA A 62 2.74 15.56 6.43
N LEU A 63 2.56 15.72 7.76
CA LEU A 63 1.28 16.21 8.30
C LEU A 63 1.34 17.55 9.03
N ILE A 64 2.47 17.93 9.65
CA ILE A 64 2.61 19.22 10.34
C ILE A 64 2.36 20.40 9.39
N PRO A 65 2.88 20.41 8.14
CA PRO A 65 2.60 21.48 7.19
C PRO A 65 1.10 21.66 6.89
N HIS A 66 0.29 20.63 7.14
CA HIS A 66 -1.16 20.61 6.91
C HIS A 66 -1.99 20.80 8.18
N GLY A 67 -1.36 21.23 9.28
CA GLY A 67 -2.04 21.59 10.52
C GLY A 67 -2.25 20.42 11.48
N ALA A 68 -1.46 19.35 11.38
CA ALA A 68 -1.43 18.34 12.43
C ALA A 68 -0.84 18.92 13.71
N ASP A 69 -1.42 18.52 14.84
CA ASP A 69 -0.96 18.94 16.16
C ASP A 69 0.33 18.20 16.55
N ARG A 70 1.38 18.96 16.85
CA ARG A 70 2.70 18.43 17.22
C ARG A 70 2.64 17.61 18.51
N GLY A 71 1.83 18.03 19.48
CA GLY A 71 1.64 17.30 20.73
C GLY A 71 1.07 15.90 20.49
N THR A 72 0.04 15.81 19.65
CA THR A 72 -0.59 14.56 19.23
C THR A 72 0.38 13.65 18.49
N ILE A 73 1.14 14.19 17.53
CA ILE A 73 2.18 13.42 16.81
C ILE A 73 3.22 12.86 17.78
N SER A 74 3.77 13.71 18.65
CA SER A 74 4.79 13.30 19.63
C SER A 74 4.29 12.31 20.68
N SER A 75 2.97 12.17 20.83
CA SER A 75 2.35 11.23 21.78
C SER A 75 2.20 9.83 21.20
N VAL A 76 2.37 9.64 19.89
CA VAL A 76 2.31 8.32 19.27
C VAL A 76 3.47 7.46 19.80
N LYS A 77 3.18 6.23 20.21
CA LYS A 77 4.16 5.32 20.81
C LYS A 77 5.33 5.06 19.85
N GLY A 78 6.56 5.25 20.33
CA GLY A 78 7.77 4.82 19.62
C GLY A 78 7.96 3.29 19.66
N LEU A 79 8.53 2.75 18.60
CA LEU A 79 8.93 1.35 18.47
C LEU A 79 10.43 1.26 18.20
N ASP A 80 11.13 0.48 19.03
CA ASP A 80 12.53 0.12 18.79
C ASP A 80 12.63 -0.90 17.64
N GLU A 81 11.66 -1.81 17.55
CA GLU A 81 11.54 -2.82 16.50
C GLU A 81 10.08 -3.01 16.08
N LEU A 82 9.86 -3.41 14.82
CA LEU A 82 8.53 -3.74 14.34
C LEU A 82 7.99 -5.00 15.03
N PRO A 83 6.72 -5.04 15.43
CA PRO A 83 6.13 -6.24 16.01
C PRO A 83 6.11 -7.38 14.99
N GLU A 84 6.19 -8.61 15.49
CA GLU A 84 5.98 -9.80 14.67
C GLU A 84 4.59 -9.76 14.00
N ALA A 85 4.56 -10.12 12.72
CA ALA A 85 3.33 -10.19 11.96
C ALA A 85 2.48 -11.39 12.40
N ASP A 86 1.19 -11.16 12.61
CA ASP A 86 0.17 -12.19 12.87
C ASP A 86 -0.51 -12.69 11.58
N TYR A 87 0.12 -12.42 10.42
CA TYR A 87 -0.35 -12.81 9.10
C TYR A 87 0.74 -13.49 8.29
N THR A 88 0.32 -14.27 7.30
CA THR A 88 1.18 -14.85 6.27
C THR A 88 0.68 -14.45 4.88
N PHE A 89 1.53 -14.63 3.87
CA PHE A 89 1.17 -14.43 2.47
C PHE A 89 1.14 -15.75 1.71
N SER A 90 0.23 -15.86 0.75
CA SER A 90 0.03 -17.02 -0.12
C SER A 90 -0.19 -16.57 -1.57
N PRO A 91 0.42 -17.23 -2.56
CA PRO A 91 0.13 -16.96 -3.97
C PRO A 91 -1.31 -17.37 -4.32
N GLU A 92 -1.85 -18.38 -3.66
CA GLU A 92 -3.14 -18.96 -3.98
C GLU A 92 -4.28 -18.36 -3.15
N SER A 93 -5.39 -18.05 -3.82
CA SER A 93 -6.65 -17.72 -3.13
C SER A 93 -7.12 -18.93 -2.33
N PRO A 94 -7.36 -18.81 -1.01
CA PRO A 94 -7.89 -19.92 -0.21
C PRO A 94 -9.30 -20.34 -0.64
N ASP A 95 -10.08 -19.42 -1.22
CA ASP A 95 -11.45 -19.66 -1.70
C ASP A 95 -11.51 -20.05 -3.19
N ARG A 96 -10.47 -20.69 -3.75
CA ARG A 96 -10.38 -21.04 -5.19
C ARG A 96 -11.70 -21.61 -5.74
N VAL A 97 -12.46 -20.77 -6.45
CA VAL A 97 -13.56 -21.20 -7.31
C VAL A 97 -12.94 -21.56 -8.67
N PRO A 98 -13.31 -22.68 -9.32
CA PRO A 98 -12.73 -23.10 -10.61
C PRO A 98 -12.89 -22.10 -11.78
N MET A 99 -13.64 -21.01 -11.59
CA MET A 99 -14.02 -20.05 -12.64
C MET A 99 -12.94 -19.00 -12.98
N GLY A 100 -11.79 -19.04 -12.30
CA GLY A 100 -10.69 -18.08 -12.52
C GLY A 100 -10.92 -16.71 -11.86
N ASP A 101 -9.84 -15.93 -11.75
CA ASP A 101 -9.85 -14.63 -11.08
C ASP A 101 -10.19 -13.49 -12.05
N SER A 102 -11.48 -13.15 -12.14
CA SER A 102 -11.98 -12.06 -12.98
C SER A 102 -11.37 -10.70 -12.65
N THR A 103 -10.97 -10.48 -11.39
CA THR A 103 -10.32 -9.23 -10.97
C THR A 103 -8.93 -9.11 -11.58
N SER A 104 -8.15 -10.18 -11.52
CA SER A 104 -6.83 -10.24 -12.17
C SER A 104 -6.91 -10.00 -13.67
N VAL A 105 -7.95 -10.49 -14.35
CA VAL A 105 -8.19 -10.24 -15.78
C VAL A 105 -8.43 -8.75 -16.05
N VAL A 106 -9.30 -8.09 -15.28
CA VAL A 106 -9.59 -6.65 -15.46
C VAL A 106 -8.38 -5.79 -15.13
N LEU A 107 -7.65 -6.10 -14.06
CA LEU A 107 -6.40 -5.42 -13.72
C LEU A 107 -5.36 -5.57 -14.83
N GLY A 108 -5.20 -6.79 -15.35
CA GLY A 108 -4.34 -7.08 -16.49
C GLY A 108 -4.69 -6.23 -17.71
N ALA A 109 -5.97 -6.14 -18.05
CA ALA A 109 -6.43 -5.30 -19.17
C ALA A 109 -6.24 -3.79 -18.92
N THR A 110 -6.33 -3.34 -17.67
CA THR A 110 -6.24 -1.92 -17.29
C THR A 110 -4.79 -1.41 -17.25
N LEU A 111 -3.84 -2.26 -16.86
CA LEU A 111 -2.47 -1.86 -16.58
C LEU A 111 -1.44 -2.33 -17.62
N ARG A 112 -1.77 -3.35 -18.41
CA ARG A 112 -0.83 -3.90 -19.40
C ARG A 112 -0.38 -2.84 -20.39
N GLY A 113 0.93 -2.72 -20.60
CA GLY A 113 1.51 -1.78 -21.54
C GLY A 113 1.35 -0.30 -21.15
N ARG A 114 0.92 0.01 -19.91
CA ARG A 114 0.80 1.40 -19.46
C ARG A 114 2.19 1.98 -19.14
N PRO A 115 2.57 3.14 -19.69
CA PRO A 115 3.82 3.81 -19.35
C PRO A 115 3.94 4.15 -17.87
N GLY A 116 5.14 3.99 -17.30
CA GLY A 116 5.43 4.29 -15.89
C GLY A 116 4.95 3.22 -14.90
N ILE A 117 4.37 2.12 -15.39
CA ILE A 117 4.02 0.92 -14.61
C ILE A 117 5.05 -0.17 -14.92
N GLY A 118 5.57 -0.82 -13.89
CA GLY A 118 6.44 -2.00 -14.02
C GLY A 118 5.63 -3.30 -13.88
N GLU A 119 6.05 -4.18 -12.98
CA GLU A 119 5.30 -5.38 -12.63
C GLU A 119 4.04 -5.07 -11.81
N VAL A 120 2.96 -5.77 -12.14
CA VAL A 120 1.72 -5.87 -11.37
C VAL A 120 1.61 -7.30 -10.87
N ARG A 121 1.57 -7.47 -9.56
CA ARG A 121 1.56 -8.78 -8.89
C ARG A 121 0.44 -8.86 -7.88
N SER A 122 -0.02 -10.07 -7.58
CA SER A 122 -1.06 -10.31 -6.59
C SER A 122 -0.62 -11.40 -5.61
N THR A 123 -0.97 -11.23 -4.35
CA THR A 123 -0.84 -12.25 -3.30
C THR A 123 -2.06 -12.18 -2.38
N TRP A 124 -2.20 -13.15 -1.48
CA TRP A 124 -3.27 -13.22 -0.49
C TRP A 124 -2.67 -13.16 0.92
N ARG A 125 -3.08 -12.17 1.70
CA ARG A 125 -2.76 -12.07 3.13
C ARG A 125 -3.78 -12.86 3.92
N LEU A 126 -3.29 -13.76 4.77
CA LEU A 126 -4.06 -14.64 5.63
C LEU A 126 -3.86 -14.22 7.09
N ARG A 127 -4.93 -13.91 7.81
CA ARG A 127 -4.92 -13.60 9.25
C ARG A 127 -6.08 -14.32 9.93
N GLY A 128 -5.78 -15.41 10.64
CA GLY A 128 -6.83 -16.28 11.20
C GLY A 128 -7.77 -16.78 10.09
N THR A 129 -9.04 -16.39 10.14
CA THR A 129 -10.04 -16.71 9.10
C THR A 129 -10.19 -15.62 8.04
N GLU A 130 -9.55 -14.46 8.23
CA GLU A 130 -9.63 -13.34 7.29
C GLU A 130 -8.64 -13.54 6.15
N THR A 131 -9.14 -13.34 4.93
CA THR A 131 -8.37 -13.37 3.70
C THR A 131 -8.52 -12.05 2.96
N ARG A 132 -7.39 -11.50 2.50
CA ARG A 132 -7.34 -10.23 1.76
C ARG A 132 -6.40 -10.35 0.56
N ARG A 133 -6.88 -9.98 -0.63
CA ARG A 133 -6.00 -9.80 -1.79
C ARG A 133 -5.13 -8.57 -1.56
N VAL A 134 -3.84 -8.70 -1.84
CA VAL A 134 -2.89 -7.58 -1.86
C VAL A 134 -2.35 -7.43 -3.28
N LEU A 135 -2.65 -6.28 -3.88
CA LEU A 135 -2.16 -5.91 -5.21
C LEU A 135 -0.87 -5.10 -5.05
N LEU A 136 0.22 -5.61 -5.63
CA LEU A 136 1.54 -4.98 -5.60
C LEU A 136 1.84 -4.43 -7.00
N VAL A 137 2.17 -3.15 -7.08
CA VAL A 137 2.46 -2.48 -8.37
C VAL A 137 3.74 -1.69 -8.26
N THR A 138 4.73 -2.04 -9.07
CA THR A 138 5.92 -1.19 -9.23
C THR A 138 5.62 -0.05 -10.20
N ALA A 139 6.08 1.16 -9.88
CA ALA A 139 5.87 2.33 -10.72
C ALA A 139 7.06 3.30 -10.66
N THR A 140 7.19 4.15 -11.67
CA THR A 140 8.25 5.18 -11.73
C THR A 140 7.84 6.51 -11.09
N GLY A 141 6.55 6.70 -10.78
CA GLY A 141 6.04 7.90 -10.14
C GLY A 141 4.52 7.91 -9.99
N GLY A 142 3.98 9.02 -9.48
CA GLY A 142 2.55 9.20 -9.31
C GLY A 142 1.91 8.24 -8.30
N TYR A 143 2.68 7.79 -7.31
CA TYR A 143 2.35 6.66 -6.44
C TYR A 143 1.00 6.79 -5.73
N THR A 144 0.76 7.94 -5.11
CA THR A 144 -0.50 8.22 -4.40
C THR A 144 -1.69 8.19 -5.34
N ARG A 145 -1.57 8.85 -6.51
CA ARG A 145 -2.63 8.90 -7.52
C ARG A 145 -2.95 7.50 -8.06
N LEU A 146 -1.90 6.73 -8.39
CA LEU A 146 -2.05 5.37 -8.89
C LEU A 146 -2.68 4.45 -7.83
N THR A 147 -2.28 4.59 -6.56
CA THR A 147 -2.86 3.85 -5.44
C THR A 147 -4.36 4.09 -5.36
N GLY A 148 -4.79 5.35 -5.30
CA GLY A 148 -6.22 5.69 -5.25
C GLY A 148 -6.99 5.26 -6.51
N GLU A 149 -6.38 5.37 -7.69
CA GLU A 149 -6.98 4.90 -8.94
C GLU A 149 -7.31 3.40 -8.88
N LEU A 150 -6.33 2.58 -8.49
CA LEU A 150 -6.49 1.13 -8.41
C LEU A 150 -7.44 0.71 -7.30
N GLN A 151 -7.43 1.40 -6.16
CA GLN A 151 -8.42 1.16 -5.10
C GLN A 151 -9.85 1.38 -5.60
N ARG A 152 -10.09 2.42 -6.41
CA ARG A 152 -11.41 2.66 -7.00
C ARG A 152 -11.80 1.57 -8.02
N VAL A 153 -10.84 1.09 -8.81
CA VAL A 153 -11.07 -0.05 -9.72
C VAL A 153 -11.45 -1.31 -8.93
N LEU A 154 -10.69 -1.68 -7.91
CA LEU A 154 -10.98 -2.85 -7.07
C LEU A 154 -12.33 -2.74 -6.36
N ARG A 155 -12.69 -1.55 -5.85
CA ARG A 155 -14.01 -1.30 -5.28
C ARG A 155 -15.14 -1.48 -6.29
N ALA A 156 -14.96 -1.01 -7.53
CA ALA A 156 -15.93 -1.21 -8.59
C ALA A 156 -16.09 -2.70 -8.97
N LEU A 157 -15.07 -3.52 -8.71
CA LEU A 157 -15.08 -4.97 -8.87
C LEU A 157 -15.59 -5.74 -7.64
N GLY A 158 -15.97 -5.03 -6.57
CA GLY A 158 -16.61 -5.59 -5.38
C GLY A 158 -15.71 -5.71 -4.14
N GLU A 159 -14.42 -5.39 -4.24
CA GLU A 159 -13.51 -5.39 -3.08
C GLU A 159 -13.80 -4.19 -2.16
N GLN A 160 -14.35 -4.45 -0.97
CA GLN A 160 -14.77 -3.38 -0.06
C GLN A 160 -13.58 -2.61 0.54
N ASP A 161 -12.52 -3.31 0.93
CA ASP A 161 -11.34 -2.76 1.59
C ASP A 161 -10.09 -3.08 0.77
N PRO A 162 -9.88 -2.40 -0.37
CA PRO A 162 -8.84 -2.76 -1.33
C PRO A 162 -7.44 -2.52 -0.77
N CYS A 163 -6.60 -3.55 -0.80
CA CYS A 163 -5.19 -3.48 -0.39
C CYS A 163 -4.30 -3.30 -1.61
N VAL A 164 -3.95 -2.04 -1.92
CA VAL A 164 -3.06 -1.69 -3.05
C VAL A 164 -1.75 -1.11 -2.52
N GLU A 165 -0.65 -1.74 -2.88
CA GLU A 165 0.71 -1.34 -2.52
C GLU A 165 1.47 -0.90 -3.79
N VAL A 166 1.59 0.42 -3.99
CA VAL A 166 2.40 0.97 -5.08
C VAL A 166 3.83 1.21 -4.59
N LEU A 167 4.78 0.55 -5.22
CA LEU A 167 6.20 0.51 -4.86
C LEU A 167 7.04 1.32 -5.85
N PRO A 168 8.00 2.14 -5.37
CA PRO A 168 9.04 2.68 -6.23
C PRO A 168 9.96 1.56 -6.74
N VAL A 169 10.48 1.68 -7.96
CA VAL A 169 11.37 0.67 -8.57
C VAL A 169 12.69 0.51 -7.81
N GLU A 170 13.23 1.57 -7.21
CA GLU A 170 14.59 1.59 -6.61
C GLU A 170 14.59 1.88 -5.09
N ALA A 171 13.47 1.68 -4.40
CA ALA A 171 13.36 2.00 -2.98
C ALA A 171 13.63 0.81 -2.05
N ASP A 172 14.02 1.11 -0.81
CA ASP A 172 13.99 0.12 0.27
C ASP A 172 12.53 -0.28 0.55
N VAL A 173 12.20 -1.52 0.17
CA VAL A 173 10.86 -2.08 0.31
C VAL A 173 10.63 -2.47 1.77
N PRO A 174 9.61 -1.95 2.47
CA PRO A 174 9.37 -2.30 3.86
C PRO A 174 9.08 -3.80 4.04
N PRO A 175 9.30 -4.38 5.25
CA PRO A 175 9.19 -5.82 5.48
C PRO A 175 7.85 -6.43 5.04
N TYR A 176 6.73 -5.73 5.24
CA TYR A 176 5.40 -6.15 4.79
C TYR A 176 5.37 -6.37 3.27
N GLN A 177 5.78 -5.37 2.48
CA GLN A 177 5.73 -5.46 1.03
C GLN A 177 6.78 -6.42 0.48
N ARG A 178 7.92 -6.59 1.16
CA ARG A 178 8.94 -7.58 0.78
C ARG A 178 8.38 -9.01 0.89
N ALA A 179 7.80 -9.36 2.04
CA ALA A 179 7.17 -10.65 2.24
C ALA A 179 5.98 -10.88 1.28
N ALA A 180 5.20 -9.83 1.01
CA ALA A 180 4.11 -9.90 0.04
C ALA A 180 4.62 -10.14 -1.40
N LEU A 181 5.70 -9.48 -1.82
CA LEU A 181 6.33 -9.68 -3.12
C LEU A 181 6.86 -11.11 -3.27
N GLU A 182 7.55 -11.64 -2.26
CA GLU A 182 8.11 -12.99 -2.26
C GLU A 182 7.04 -14.07 -2.49
N ALA A 183 5.83 -13.86 -1.96
CA ALA A 183 4.70 -14.79 -2.07
C ALA A 183 3.70 -14.42 -3.18
N SER A 184 4.05 -13.51 -4.10
CA SER A 184 3.11 -13.01 -5.12
C SER A 184 3.27 -13.65 -6.49
N GLU A 185 2.17 -13.73 -7.24
CA GLU A 185 2.12 -14.16 -8.63
C GLU A 185 2.02 -12.94 -9.57
N LEU A 186 2.64 -13.05 -10.75
CA LEU A 186 2.57 -12.01 -11.78
C LEU A 186 1.17 -11.97 -12.40
N VAL A 187 0.56 -10.80 -12.42
CA VAL A 187 -0.72 -10.53 -13.11
C VAL A 187 -0.46 -10.01 -14.52
N CYS A 188 0.36 -8.96 -14.64
CA CYS A 188 0.79 -8.39 -15.90
C CYS A 188 2.02 -7.49 -15.73
N THR A 189 2.57 -7.05 -16.86
CA THR A 189 3.61 -6.02 -16.93
C THR A 189 3.06 -4.77 -17.62
N GLY A 190 3.49 -3.59 -17.17
CA GLY A 190 3.24 -2.33 -17.85
C GLY A 190 4.01 -2.21 -19.16
N ALA A 191 4.22 -0.99 -19.66
CA ALA A 191 5.11 -0.80 -20.80
C ALA A 191 6.55 -1.09 -20.35
N GLU A 192 7.30 -1.85 -21.16
CA GLU A 192 8.75 -1.89 -20.97
C GLU A 192 9.26 -0.45 -21.00
N ALA A 193 9.95 -0.03 -19.94
CA ALA A 193 10.81 1.13 -20.05
C ALA A 193 11.90 0.71 -21.03
N ASP A 194 11.91 1.29 -22.23
CA ASP A 194 12.96 1.06 -23.22
C ASP A 194 14.34 1.08 -22.54
N GLY A 195 15.00 -0.08 -22.51
CA GLY A 195 16.42 -0.24 -22.30
C GLY A 195 16.90 -0.42 -20.85
N HIS A 196 16.96 -1.67 -20.39
CA HIS A 196 18.18 -2.13 -19.72
C HIS A 196 18.87 -3.16 -20.62
N LEU A 197 19.98 -2.71 -21.20
CA LEU A 197 20.98 -3.55 -21.85
C LEU A 197 21.41 -4.63 -20.85
N VAL A 198 21.21 -5.89 -21.23
CA VAL A 198 21.85 -7.03 -20.58
C VAL A 198 23.37 -6.85 -20.73
N PRO A 199 24.16 -6.80 -19.66
CA PRO A 199 25.61 -6.94 -19.80
C PRO A 199 25.91 -8.41 -20.13
N VAL A 200 26.62 -8.60 -21.24
CA VAL A 200 27.20 -9.88 -21.67
C VAL A 200 28.28 -10.32 -20.69
#